data_AF-A0A7W1GT04-F1
#
_entry.id   AF-A0A7W1GT04-F1
#
_cell.length_a   1.000
_cell.length_b   1.000
_cell.length_c   1.000
_cell.angle_alpha   90.00
_cell.angle_beta   90.00
_cell.angle_gamma   90.00
#
_symmetry.space_group_name_H-M   'P 1'
#
loop_
_entity.id
_entity.type
_entity.pdbx_description
1 polymer ?
#
loop_
_entity_poly.entity_id
_entity_poly.type
_entity_poly.pdbx_seq_one_letter_code
_entity_poly.pdbx_strand_id
1 'polypeptide(L)' 'MSNPSNVRVLRYNRVAYWHESTGSVIIRNPKAVGGGTVFKPKNGINYFLEELF' A
#
# COMPACT_ATOMS: atom_id res chain seq x y z
N MET A 1 6.53 -18.08 4.52
CA MET A 1 6.58 -17.16 5.67
C MET A 1 5.47 -16.15 5.49
N SER A 2 4.46 -16.21 6.35
CA SER A 2 3.39 -15.24 6.45
C SER A 2 3.96 -13.96 7.08
N ASN A 3 4.61 -13.11 6.28
CA ASN A 3 4.96 -11.78 6.77
C ASN A 3 3.64 -11.03 6.94
N PRO A 4 3.36 -10.42 8.10
CA PRO A 4 2.23 -9.50 8.21
C PRO A 4 2.48 -8.47 7.12
N SER A 5 1.71 -8.54 6.04
CA SER A 5 1.77 -7.58 4.95
C SER A 5 1.74 -6.23 5.64
N ASN A 6 2.79 -5.41 5.47
CA ASN A 6 2.83 -4.11 6.09
C ASN A 6 1.55 -3.40 5.64
N VAL A 7 0.58 -3.25 6.54
CA VAL A 7 -0.78 -2.80 6.24
C VAL A 7 -1.02 -1.55 7.06
N ARG A 8 -1.45 -0.49 6.40
CA ARG A 8 -1.79 0.80 7.02
C ARG A 8 -3.24 1.14 6.69
N VAL A 9 -4.01 1.47 7.72
CA VAL A 9 -5.35 2.01 7.54
C VAL A 9 -5.21 3.51 7.28
N LEU A 10 -5.71 3.95 6.14
CA LEU A 10 -5.74 5.34 5.73
C LEU A 10 -7.13 5.92 5.95
N ARG A 11 -7.22 7.26 5.90
CA ARG A 11 -8.51 7.98 5.97
C ARG A 11 -9.52 7.45 4.95
N TYR A 12 -10.80 7.57 5.31
CA TYR A 12 -11.95 7.16 4.51
C TYR A 12 -12.04 5.65 4.24
N ASN A 13 -11.64 4.83 5.22
CA ASN A 13 -11.69 3.37 5.16
C ASN A 13 -10.87 2.79 3.99
N ARG A 14 -9.75 3.45 3.67
CA ARG A 14 -8.79 2.98 2.67
C ARG A 14 -7.74 2.14 3.37
N VAL A 15 -7.19 1.16 2.67
CA VAL A 15 -6.16 0.27 3.23
C VAL A 15 -4.99 0.22 2.27
N ALA A 16 -3.81 0.60 2.75
CA ALA A 16 -2.57 0.48 2.01
C ALA A 16 -1.79 -0.76 2.46
N TYR A 17 -1.19 -1.49 1.54
CA TYR A 17 -0.24 -2.55 1.88
C TYR A 17 0.94 -2.63 0.92
N TRP A 18 2.07 -3.11 1.45
CA TRP A 18 3.25 -3.39 0.65
C TRP A 18 3.14 -4.75 -0.03
N HIS A 19 3.44 -4.78 -1.34
CA HIS A 19 3.46 -5.99 -2.14
C HIS A 19 4.91 -6.32 -2.53
N GLU A 20 5.51 -7.23 -1.75
CA GLU A 20 6.92 -7.60 -1.84
C GLU A 20 7.34 -8.08 -3.24
N SER A 21 6.51 -8.92 -3.89
CA SER A 21 6.88 -9.56 -5.15
C SER A 21 7.03 -8.56 -6.30
N THR A 22 6.29 -7.45 -6.29
CA THR A 22 6.38 -6.40 -7.32
C THR A 22 7.17 -5.17 -6.84
N GLY A 23 7.38 -5.06 -5.53
CA GLY A 23 7.93 -3.86 -4.89
C GLY A 23 6.99 -2.67 -5.02
N SER A 24 5.69 -2.87 -4.82
CA SER A 24 4.66 -1.84 -5.03
C SER A 24 3.85 -1.56 -3.77
N VAL A 25 3.38 -0.33 -3.64
CA VAL A 25 2.34 0.04 -2.69
C VAL A 25 0.98 -0.17 -3.36
N ILE A 26 0.10 -0.92 -2.70
CA ILE A 26 -1.28 -1.13 -3.13
C ILE A 26 -2.20 -0.43 -2.14
N ILE A 27 -2.94 0.57 -2.60
CA ILE A 27 -3.97 1.26 -1.83
C ILE A 27 -5.33 0.80 -2.32
N ARG A 28 -6.09 0.11 -1.47
CA ARG A 28 -7.48 -0.25 -1.71
C ARG A 28 -8.40 0.89 -1.26
N ASN A 29 -9.31 1.28 -2.15
CA ASN A 29 -10.32 2.29 -1.89
C ASN A 29 -11.69 1.76 -2.33
N PRO A 30 -12.56 1.35 -1.38
CA PRO A 30 -13.89 0.82 -1.71
C PRO A 30 -14.78 1.79 -2.49
N LYS A 31 -14.53 3.10 -2.38
CA LYS A 31 -15.29 4.14 -3.09
C LYS A 31 -14.79 4.41 -4.50
N ALA A 32 -13.64 3.87 -4.90
CA ALA A 32 -13.12 4.04 -6.24
C ALA A 32 -13.70 2.97 -7.17
N VAL A 33 -14.20 3.36 -8.33
CA VAL A 33 -14.72 2.42 -9.36
C VAL A 33 -13.66 1.38 -9.75
N GLY A 34 -12.39 1.78 -9.83
CA GLY A 34 -11.25 0.90 -10.10
C GLY A 34 -10.67 0.16 -8.88
N GLY A 35 -11.30 0.27 -7.71
CA GLY A 35 -10.91 -0.45 -6.49
C GLY A 35 -9.66 0.04 -5.76
N GLY A 36 -8.93 1.03 -6.29
CA GLY A 36 -7.73 1.56 -5.63
C GLY A 36 -6.67 2.20 -6.52
N THR A 37 -5.44 2.22 -6.02
CA THR A 37 -4.24 2.73 -6.70
C THR A 37 -3.08 1.78 -6.45
N VAL A 38 -2.27 1.51 -7.47
CA VAL A 38 -1.03 0.75 -7.35
C VAL A 38 0.09 1.59 -7.93
N PHE A 39 1.19 1.72 -7.19
CA PHE A 39 2.38 2.41 -7.69
C PHE A 39 3.65 1.81 -7.10
N LYS A 40 4.77 1.97 -7.82
CA LYS A 40 6.09 1.50 -7.41
C LYS A 40 6.94 2.71 -6.97
N PRO A 41 7.19 2.90 -5.66
CA PRO A 41 8.03 3.99 -5.18
C PRO A 41 9.50 3.74 -5.53
N LYS A 42 10.25 4.81 -5.81
CA LYS A 42 11.70 4.72 -6.07
C LYS A 42 12.49 4.21 -4.86
N ASN A 43 12.08 4.64 -3.65
CA ASN A 43 12.72 4.25 -2.38
C ASN A 43 12.25 2.86 -1.87
N GLY A 44 11.45 2.13 -2.66
CA GLY A 44 11.00 0.80 -2.30
C GLY A 44 10.17 0.77 -1.02
N ILE A 45 10.42 -0.24 -0.18
CA ILE A 45 9.68 -0.46 1.07
C ILE A 45 9.85 0.70 2.07
N ASN A 46 10.97 1.45 2.02
CA ASN A 46 11.19 2.58 2.92
C ASN A 46 10.13 3.67 2.72
N TYR A 47 9.68 3.89 1.48
CA TYR A 47 8.55 4.79 1.24
C TYR A 47 7.31 4.34 2.03
N PHE A 48 7.02 3.04 2.05
CA PHE A 48 5.88 2.50 2.80
C PHE A 48 6.04 2.63 4.31
N LEU A 49 7.26 2.43 4.83
CA LEU A 49 7.54 2.41 6.27
C LEU A 49 7.69 3.81 6.87
N GLU A 50 8.25 4.76 6.14
CA GLU A 50 8.68 6.05 6.69
C GLU A 50 7.95 7.24 6.08
N GLU A 51 7.53 7.16 4.81
CA GLU A 51 6.99 8.31 4.07
C GLU A 51 5.48 8.25 3.84
N LEU A 52 4.89 7.05 3.85
CA LEU A 52 3.46 6.85 3.64
C LEU A 52 2.68 7.24 4.91
N PHE A 53 2.20 8.48 4.92
CA PHE A 53 1.34 9.17 5.89
C PHE A 53 0.66 8.35 7.00
#